data_AF-A0A101ND90-F1
#
_entry.id   AF-A0A101ND90-F1
#
_cell.length_a   1.000
_cell.length_b   1.000
_cell.length_c   1.000
_cell.angle_alpha   90.00
_cell.angle_beta   90.00
_cell.angle_gamma   90.00
#
_symmetry.space_group_name_H-M   'P 1'
#
loop_
_entity.id
_entity.type
_entity.pdbx_description
1 polymer ?
#
loop_
_entity_poly.entity_id
_entity_poly.type
_entity_poly.pdbx_seq_one_letter_code
_entity_poly.pdbx_strand_id
1 'polypeptide(L)'
;MLFQPHAPATVEAVLEQWGRAVLKPRWGCFGQGVLLIDDFSTLRDVAGYLAGTTPAAADGTMLLERRYDNDPADWRSVTLVNGTVLYGYRKRPSRWAEFGRGAVKVYDGAGAGGEADLCEVPPAHAKQAMRAQQALGSEIIGFDMILPDGARVIVDENTFPGLYPDLIAEAGGDLAEAVSGLIAQAVDTLRGPPGPAA
;
A
#
# COMPACT_ATOMS: atom_id res chain seq x y z
N MET A 1 -9.23 5.12 -9.12
CA MET A 1 -10.14 4.88 -10.27
C MET A 1 -9.37 4.06 -11.29
N LEU A 2 -10.00 3.10 -11.97
CA LEU A 2 -9.35 2.44 -13.12
C LEU A 2 -9.26 3.46 -14.25
N PHE A 3 -8.05 3.71 -14.75
CA PHE A 3 -7.85 4.65 -15.83
C PHE A 3 -8.42 4.08 -17.14
N GLN A 4 -9.28 4.84 -17.80
CA GLN A 4 -9.83 4.52 -19.12
C GLN A 4 -9.51 5.66 -20.08
N PRO A 5 -8.59 5.46 -21.04
CA PRO A 5 -8.14 6.52 -21.96
C PRO A 5 -9.23 7.00 -22.93
N HIS A 6 -10.34 6.27 -23.03
CA HIS A 6 -11.45 6.56 -23.95
C HIS A 6 -12.53 7.51 -23.39
N ALA A 7 -12.36 8.05 -22.17
CA ALA A 7 -13.30 9.01 -21.55
C ALA A 7 -12.62 10.32 -21.08
N PRO A 8 -12.02 11.11 -22.00
CA PRO A 8 -11.10 12.20 -21.66
C PRO A 8 -11.75 13.34 -20.84
N ALA A 9 -12.96 13.78 -21.19
CA ALA A 9 -13.63 14.90 -20.51
C ALA A 9 -13.92 14.61 -19.03
N THR A 10 -14.19 13.34 -18.68
CA THR A 10 -14.41 12.92 -17.30
C THR A 10 -13.10 12.88 -16.50
N VAL A 11 -12.01 12.45 -17.12
CA VAL A 11 -10.70 12.35 -16.46
C VAL A 11 -10.09 13.74 -16.24
N GLU A 12 -10.21 14.64 -17.21
CA GLU A 12 -9.74 16.02 -17.09
C GLU A 12 -10.43 16.75 -15.92
N ALA A 13 -11.77 16.68 -15.83
CA ALA A 13 -12.51 17.26 -14.72
C ALA A 13 -12.11 16.68 -13.34
N VAL A 14 -11.83 15.37 -13.28
CA VAL A 14 -11.34 14.72 -12.05
C VAL A 14 -9.94 15.23 -11.67
N LEU A 15 -9.04 15.41 -12.64
CA LEU A 15 -7.71 15.96 -12.39
C LEU A 15 -7.77 17.42 -11.95
N GLU A 16 -8.62 18.24 -12.57
CA GLU A 16 -8.86 19.63 -12.14
C GLU A 16 -9.34 19.67 -10.69
N GLN A 17 -10.26 18.78 -10.31
CA GLN A 17 -10.75 18.69 -8.94
C GLN A 17 -9.67 18.22 -7.95
N TRP A 18 -8.85 17.24 -8.34
CA TRP A 18 -7.82 16.67 -7.48
C TRP A 18 -6.58 17.55 -7.36
N GLY A 19 -6.33 18.41 -8.35
CA GLY A 19 -5.13 19.24 -8.48
C GLY A 19 -3.91 18.45 -8.93
N ARG A 20 -3.62 17.32 -8.27
CA ARG A 20 -2.55 16.38 -8.63
C ARG A 20 -3.00 14.94 -8.46
N ALA A 21 -2.45 14.05 -9.28
CA ALA A 21 -2.71 12.63 -9.23
C ALA A 21 -1.41 11.81 -9.24
N VAL A 22 -1.56 10.55 -8.88
CA VAL A 22 -0.52 9.53 -9.02
C VAL A 22 -1.05 8.48 -10.00
N LEU A 23 -0.23 8.16 -11.00
CA LEU A 23 -0.47 7.03 -11.89
C LEU A 23 0.43 5.87 -11.43
N LYS A 24 -0.19 4.74 -11.08
CA LYS A 24 0.49 3.55 -10.60
C LYS A 24 0.25 2.37 -11.55
N PRO A 25 1.23 1.48 -11.77
CA PRO A 25 0.94 0.18 -12.33
C PRO A 25 0.10 -0.60 -11.32
N ARG A 26 -0.83 -1.42 -11.82
CA ARG A 26 -1.66 -2.30 -10.99
C ARG A 26 -0.83 -3.34 -10.25
N TRP A 27 0.31 -3.72 -10.83
CA TRP A 27 1.30 -4.58 -10.20
C TRP A 27 2.62 -3.85 -10.15
N GLY A 28 3.18 -3.76 -8.96
CA GLY A 28 4.46 -3.13 -8.73
C GLY A 28 4.88 -3.31 -7.29
N CYS A 29 6.13 -3.00 -7.02
CA CYS A 29 6.68 -2.98 -5.68
C CYS A 29 7.70 -1.85 -5.59
N PHE A 30 8.06 -1.47 -4.36
CA PHE A 30 9.15 -0.54 -4.10
C PHE A 30 9.00 0.85 -4.74
N GLY A 31 7.76 1.28 -5.00
CA GLY A 31 7.45 2.56 -5.64
C GLY A 31 7.87 2.65 -7.12
N GLN A 32 8.23 1.55 -7.76
CA GLN A 32 8.64 1.52 -9.17
C GLN A 32 7.44 1.74 -10.09
N GLY A 33 7.64 2.49 -11.18
CA GLY A 33 6.58 2.80 -12.15
C GLY A 33 5.51 3.79 -11.66
N VAL A 34 5.61 4.26 -10.43
CA VAL A 34 4.69 5.27 -9.86
C VAL A 34 5.09 6.67 -10.32
N LEU A 35 4.20 7.34 -11.04
CA LEU A 35 4.41 8.64 -11.69
C LEU A 35 3.53 9.73 -11.10
N LEU A 36 4.06 10.95 -10.98
CA LEU A 36 3.28 12.14 -10.65
C LEU A 36 2.59 12.64 -11.92
N ILE A 37 1.30 12.94 -11.81
CA ILE A 37 0.47 13.50 -12.87
C ILE A 37 -0.05 14.85 -12.39
N ASP A 38 0.51 15.92 -12.93
CA ASP A 38 0.18 17.29 -12.54
C ASP A 38 -0.98 17.89 -13.34
N ASP A 39 -1.22 17.38 -14.54
CA ASP A 39 -2.24 17.87 -15.44
C ASP A 39 -2.67 16.80 -16.44
N PHE A 40 -3.75 17.08 -17.15
CA PHE A 40 -4.30 16.18 -18.16
C PHE A 40 -3.35 15.96 -19.34
N SER A 41 -2.55 16.97 -19.73
CA SER A 41 -1.59 16.84 -20.82
C SER A 41 -0.53 15.80 -20.50
N THR A 42 0.02 15.85 -19.29
CA THR A 42 0.98 14.88 -18.76
C THR A 42 0.38 13.48 -18.73
N LEU A 43 -0.85 13.34 -18.24
CA LEU A 43 -1.53 12.04 -18.23
C LEU A 43 -1.70 11.46 -19.63
N ARG A 44 -2.18 12.28 -20.57
CA ARG A 44 -2.39 11.90 -21.97
C ARG A 44 -1.07 11.44 -22.61
N ASP A 45 -0.01 12.20 -22.41
CA ASP A 45 1.29 11.93 -23.03
C ASP A 45 1.94 10.66 -22.46
N VAL A 46 1.84 10.44 -21.14
CA VAL A 46 2.28 9.20 -20.48
C VAL A 46 1.46 8.00 -20.96
N ALA A 47 0.13 8.14 -21.01
CA ALA A 47 -0.76 7.08 -21.50
C ALA A 47 -0.46 6.72 -22.96
N GLY A 48 -0.25 7.73 -23.82
CA GLY A 48 0.12 7.54 -25.22
C GLY A 48 1.48 6.86 -25.37
N TYR A 49 2.48 7.27 -24.58
CA TYR A 49 3.79 6.63 -24.56
C TYR A 49 3.70 5.17 -24.14
N LEU A 50 3.03 4.86 -23.02
CA LEU A 50 2.87 3.50 -22.52
C LEU A 50 2.13 2.60 -23.52
N ALA A 51 1.07 3.11 -24.15
CA ALA A 51 0.35 2.38 -25.21
C ALA A 51 1.26 2.03 -26.40
N GLY A 52 2.21 2.91 -26.73
CA GLY A 52 3.17 2.71 -27.82
C GLY A 52 4.36 1.81 -27.47
N THR A 53 4.86 1.87 -26.24
CA THR A 53 6.10 1.15 -25.83
C THR A 53 5.84 -0.12 -25.03
N THR A 54 4.64 -0.27 -24.48
CA THR A 54 4.27 -1.38 -23.64
C THR A 54 2.86 -1.80 -23.99
N PRO A 55 2.65 -2.53 -25.11
CA PRO A 55 1.31 -2.93 -25.56
C PRO A 55 0.51 -3.72 -24.52
N ALA A 56 1.20 -4.37 -23.56
CA ALA A 56 0.59 -5.06 -22.43
C ALA A 56 0.09 -4.12 -21.31
N ALA A 57 0.52 -2.86 -21.29
CA ALA A 57 0.00 -1.80 -20.41
C ALA A 57 -1.34 -1.23 -20.90
N ALA A 58 -2.16 -2.09 -21.51
CA ALA A 58 -3.49 -1.77 -21.99
C ALA A 58 -4.44 -1.36 -20.84
N ASP A 59 -5.61 -0.85 -21.21
CA ASP A 59 -6.70 -0.45 -20.32
C ASP A 59 -6.89 -1.40 -19.13
N GLY A 60 -6.93 -0.83 -17.92
CA GLY A 60 -7.13 -1.59 -16.68
C GLY A 60 -5.85 -2.15 -16.02
N THR A 61 -4.67 -1.85 -16.56
CA THR A 61 -3.38 -2.15 -15.93
C THR A 61 -2.78 -0.98 -15.14
N MET A 62 -3.40 0.20 -15.22
CA MET A 62 -2.98 1.40 -14.51
C MET A 62 -4.08 1.91 -13.57
N LEU A 63 -3.66 2.41 -12.42
CA LEU A 63 -4.51 3.03 -11.41
C LEU A 63 -4.21 4.52 -11.36
N LEU A 64 -5.24 5.35 -11.50
CA LEU A 64 -5.17 6.78 -11.27
C LEU A 64 -5.81 7.12 -9.93
N GLU A 65 -5.05 7.75 -9.07
CA GLU A 65 -5.45 8.12 -7.71
C GLU A 65 -5.13 9.57 -7.42
N ARG A 66 -5.93 10.19 -6.55
CA ARG A 66 -5.61 11.52 -6.04
C ARG A 66 -4.26 11.47 -5.32
N ARG A 67 -3.38 12.43 -5.63
CA ARG A 67 -2.17 12.65 -4.83
C ARG A 67 -2.56 13.44 -3.58
N TYR A 68 -2.21 12.92 -2.43
CA TYR A 68 -2.37 13.59 -1.14
C TYR A 68 -1.04 14.19 -0.70
N ASP A 69 -1.02 15.48 -0.34
CA ASP A 69 0.13 16.07 0.32
C ASP A 69 0.28 15.52 1.73
N ASN A 70 1.47 15.00 2.03
CA ASN A 70 1.78 14.43 3.32
C ASN A 70 3.24 14.73 3.66
N ASP A 71 3.54 14.80 4.96
CA ASP A 71 4.90 14.70 5.45
C ASP A 71 5.35 13.23 5.31
N PRO A 72 6.47 12.92 4.63
CA PRO A 72 7.04 11.58 4.59
C PRO A 72 7.35 11.02 5.99
N ALA A 73 7.60 11.86 6.99
CA ALA A 73 7.81 11.44 8.37
C ALA A 73 6.55 10.82 9.02
N ASP A 74 5.36 11.16 8.52
CA ASP A 74 4.08 10.60 8.94
C ASP A 74 3.68 9.32 8.21
N TRP A 75 4.42 8.94 7.16
CA TRP A 75 4.22 7.68 6.47
C TRP A 75 4.51 6.52 7.43
N ARG A 76 3.59 5.57 7.50
CA ARG A 76 3.70 4.38 8.35
C ARG A 76 3.15 3.18 7.61
N SER A 77 3.89 2.09 7.60
CA SER A 77 3.40 0.78 7.19
C SER A 77 2.95 0.01 8.43
N VAL A 78 1.79 -0.62 8.36
CA VAL A 78 1.22 -1.44 9.44
C VAL A 78 1.09 -2.87 8.93
N THR A 79 1.79 -3.81 9.57
CA THR A 79 1.70 -5.23 9.23
C THR A 79 0.73 -5.93 10.17
N LEU A 80 -0.22 -6.68 9.61
CA LEU A 80 -1.18 -7.48 10.34
C LEU A 80 -1.00 -8.96 10.03
N VAL A 81 -1.17 -9.77 11.07
CA VAL A 81 -1.32 -11.22 10.97
C VAL A 81 -2.59 -11.60 11.71
N ASN A 82 -3.50 -12.23 11.00
CA ASN A 82 -4.76 -12.78 11.51
C ASN A 82 -5.59 -11.77 12.34
N GLY A 83 -5.89 -10.60 11.76
CA GLY A 83 -6.68 -9.57 12.43
C GLY A 83 -5.93 -8.80 13.52
N THR A 84 -4.66 -9.11 13.79
CA THR A 84 -3.86 -8.47 14.84
C THR A 84 -2.71 -7.71 14.23
N VAL A 85 -2.43 -6.50 14.74
CA VAL A 85 -1.24 -5.74 14.35
C VAL A 85 -0.02 -6.47 14.90
N LEU A 86 0.86 -6.92 14.00
CA LEU A 86 2.13 -7.52 14.37
C LEU A 86 3.13 -6.43 14.78
N TYR A 87 3.27 -5.41 13.94
CA TYR A 87 4.10 -4.22 14.19
C TYR A 87 3.83 -3.14 13.15
N GLY A 88 4.43 -1.96 13.33
CA GLY A 88 4.48 -0.93 12.29
C GLY A 88 5.88 -0.40 12.10
N TYR A 89 6.18 0.07 10.89
CA TYR A 89 7.48 0.63 10.55
C TYR A 89 7.34 1.83 9.62
N ARG A 90 8.38 2.66 9.57
CA ARG A 90 8.52 3.71 8.57
C ARG A 90 9.80 3.53 7.77
N LYS A 91 9.83 3.99 6.53
CA LYS A 91 11.06 4.02 5.73
C LYS A 91 11.93 5.19 6.12
N ARG A 92 13.24 4.94 6.24
CA ARG A 92 14.26 5.96 6.49
C ARG A 92 14.36 6.95 5.32
N PRO A 93 14.88 8.17 5.55
CA PRO A 93 15.11 9.15 4.50
C PRO A 93 15.97 8.65 3.33
N SER A 94 16.83 7.65 3.55
CA SER A 94 17.61 6.96 2.50
C SER A 94 16.73 6.27 1.45
N ARG A 95 15.44 6.04 1.74
CA ARG A 95 14.43 5.48 0.83
C ARG A 95 13.43 6.51 0.33
N TRP A 96 13.68 7.79 0.58
CA TRP A 96 12.86 8.87 0.07
C TRP A 96 13.47 9.42 -1.21
N ALA A 97 12.64 9.58 -2.23
CA ALA A 97 13.04 10.16 -3.51
C ALA A 97 12.20 11.40 -3.81
N GLU A 98 12.83 12.40 -4.45
CA GLU A 98 12.11 13.52 -5.06
C GLU A 98 11.09 12.95 -6.06
N PHE A 99 9.88 13.50 -6.01
CA PHE A 99 8.74 13.01 -6.77
C PHE A 99 8.01 14.13 -7.50
N GLY A 100 8.77 15.07 -8.08
CA GLY A 100 8.26 16.23 -8.78
C GLY A 100 7.65 17.30 -7.87
N ARG A 101 7.86 18.58 -8.23
CA ARG A 101 7.25 19.75 -7.57
C ARG A 101 7.41 19.76 -6.04
N GLY A 102 8.55 19.30 -5.54
CA GLY A 102 8.85 19.26 -4.11
C GLY A 102 8.09 18.17 -3.35
N ALA A 103 7.36 17.28 -4.04
CA ALA A 103 6.81 16.08 -3.44
C ALA A 103 7.91 15.04 -3.20
N VAL A 104 7.64 14.13 -2.28
CA VAL A 104 8.52 13.03 -1.92
C VAL A 104 7.70 11.73 -1.94
N LYS A 105 8.35 10.64 -2.33
CA LYS A 105 7.80 9.28 -2.25
C LYS A 105 8.80 8.32 -1.64
N VAL A 106 8.30 7.20 -1.13
CA VAL A 106 9.13 6.03 -0.87
C VAL A 106 9.51 5.40 -2.21
N TYR A 107 10.80 5.13 -2.40
CA TYR A 107 11.33 4.49 -3.61
C TYR A 107 12.55 3.63 -3.30
N ASP A 108 12.55 2.41 -3.84
CA ASP A 108 13.71 1.53 -3.83
C ASP A 108 13.93 0.91 -5.22
N GLY A 109 14.74 1.58 -6.03
CA GLY A 109 15.08 1.14 -7.39
C GLY A 109 15.83 -0.19 -7.45
N ALA A 110 16.51 -0.59 -6.38
CA ALA A 110 17.22 -1.87 -6.31
C ALA A 110 16.31 -3.03 -5.85
N GLY A 111 15.12 -2.72 -5.30
CA GLY A 111 14.19 -3.72 -4.77
C GLY A 111 14.76 -4.54 -3.61
N ALA A 112 15.70 -3.98 -2.85
CA ALA A 112 16.39 -4.68 -1.76
C ALA A 112 15.58 -4.67 -0.45
N GLY A 113 14.63 -3.75 -0.29
CA GLY A 113 13.90 -3.55 0.95
C GLY A 113 14.77 -2.91 2.04
N GLY A 114 14.44 -3.20 3.31
CA GLY A 114 15.18 -2.66 4.46
C GLY A 114 15.04 -1.14 4.64
N GLU A 115 16.04 -0.55 5.31
CA GLU A 115 16.10 0.88 5.66
C GLU A 115 14.80 1.36 6.31
N ALA A 116 14.40 0.66 7.36
CA ALA A 116 13.18 0.90 8.11
C ALA A 116 13.51 1.07 9.60
N ASP A 117 12.72 1.92 10.26
CA ASP A 117 12.72 2.06 11.71
C ASP A 117 11.37 1.62 12.25
N LEU A 118 11.38 1.02 13.44
CA LEU A 118 10.16 0.75 14.19
C LEU A 118 9.41 2.07 14.43
N CYS A 119 8.10 2.05 14.29
CA CYS A 119 7.26 3.18 14.66
C CYS A 119 6.01 2.72 15.40
N GLU A 120 5.52 3.57 16.30
CA GLU A 120 4.23 3.35 16.94
C GLU A 120 3.11 3.29 15.88
N VAL A 121 2.19 2.35 16.07
CA VAL A 121 0.93 2.27 15.31
C VAL A 121 -0.17 2.85 16.18
N PRO A 122 -0.65 4.08 15.91
CA PRO A 122 -1.69 4.66 16.74
C PRO A 122 -2.98 3.81 16.69
N PRO A 123 -3.77 3.71 17.76
CA PRO A 123 -4.96 2.85 17.81
C PRO A 123 -5.97 3.10 16.66
N ALA A 124 -6.08 4.35 16.21
CA ALA A 124 -6.94 4.70 15.08
C ALA A 124 -6.44 4.14 13.74
N HIS A 125 -5.12 4.01 13.55
CA HIS A 125 -4.51 3.38 12.38
C HIS A 125 -4.71 1.86 12.43
N ALA A 126 -4.43 1.24 13.58
CA ALA A 126 -4.68 -0.18 13.80
C ALA A 126 -6.14 -0.56 13.49
N LYS A 127 -7.12 0.19 14.03
CA LYS A 127 -8.55 -0.04 13.77
C LYS A 127 -8.91 0.08 12.28
N GLN A 128 -8.32 1.03 11.57
CA GLN A 128 -8.58 1.22 10.14
C GLN A 128 -7.96 0.08 9.31
N ALA A 129 -6.72 -0.33 9.65
CA ALA A 129 -6.01 -1.41 8.98
C ALA A 129 -6.68 -2.77 9.21
N MET A 130 -7.15 -3.07 10.43
CA MET A 130 -7.93 -4.29 10.73
C MET A 130 -9.25 -4.35 9.93
N ARG A 131 -9.94 -3.22 9.79
CA ARG A 131 -11.16 -3.14 8.96
C ARG A 131 -10.86 -3.37 7.48
N ALA A 132 -9.75 -2.82 6.98
CA ALA A 132 -9.31 -3.05 5.61
C ALA A 132 -8.90 -4.51 5.38
N GLN A 133 -8.17 -5.12 6.32
CA GLN A 133 -7.83 -6.54 6.29
C GLN A 133 -9.09 -7.41 6.19
N GLN A 134 -10.09 -7.16 7.04
CA GLN A 134 -11.35 -7.89 7.01
C GLN A 134 -12.08 -7.76 5.66
N ALA A 135 -12.06 -6.56 5.07
CA ALA A 135 -12.68 -6.32 3.76
C ALA A 135 -11.95 -7.04 2.62
N LEU A 136 -10.63 -7.19 2.71
CA LEU A 136 -9.81 -7.87 1.70
C LEU A 136 -9.73 -9.38 1.90
N GLY A 137 -10.04 -9.88 3.10
CA GLY A 137 -10.03 -11.31 3.41
C GLY A 137 -8.63 -11.94 3.33
N SER A 138 -7.60 -11.18 3.67
CA SER A 138 -6.20 -11.65 3.68
C SER A 138 -5.67 -11.75 5.09
N GLU A 139 -5.11 -12.91 5.45
CA GLU A 139 -4.68 -13.20 6.81
C GLU A 139 -3.32 -12.59 7.14
N ILE A 140 -2.46 -12.33 6.14
CA ILE A 140 -1.19 -11.63 6.29
C ILE A 140 -1.16 -10.49 5.30
N ILE A 141 -1.17 -9.25 5.79
CA ILE A 141 -1.24 -8.06 4.94
C ILE A 141 -0.57 -6.86 5.60
N GLY A 142 0.07 -6.02 4.79
CA GLY A 142 0.55 -4.71 5.18
C GLY A 142 -0.27 -3.59 4.56
N PHE A 143 -0.38 -2.47 5.26
CA PHE A 143 -0.99 -1.26 4.72
C PHE A 143 -0.06 -0.08 4.89
N ASP A 144 0.22 0.61 3.79
CA ASP A 144 0.95 1.86 3.81
C ASP A 144 -0.03 3.00 4.00
N MET A 145 0.21 3.79 5.05
CA MET A 145 -0.69 4.83 5.51
C MET A 145 0.04 6.18 5.52
N ILE A 146 -0.70 7.22 5.15
CA ILE A 146 -0.28 8.62 5.25
C ILE A 146 -1.33 9.44 6.01
N LEU A 147 -0.94 10.65 6.40
CA LEU A 147 -1.75 11.54 7.23
C LEU A 147 -2.00 12.93 6.62
N PRO A 148 -2.53 13.04 5.38
CA PRO A 148 -2.80 14.33 4.76
C PRO A 148 -3.81 15.14 5.57
N ASP A 149 -3.45 16.38 5.92
CA ASP A 149 -4.29 17.29 6.71
C ASP A 149 -4.85 16.64 8.00
N GLY A 150 -4.10 15.71 8.60
CA GLY A 150 -4.51 14.94 9.78
C GLY A 150 -5.49 13.78 9.51
N ALA A 151 -5.94 13.59 8.27
CA ALA A 151 -6.81 12.50 7.86
C ALA A 151 -5.99 11.24 7.54
N ARG A 152 -6.42 10.08 8.04
CA ARG A 152 -5.74 8.80 7.79
C ARG A 152 -6.16 8.20 6.46
N VAL A 153 -5.22 8.02 5.55
CA VAL A 153 -5.45 7.44 4.24
C VAL A 153 -4.56 6.21 4.07
N ILE A 154 -5.16 5.06 3.74
CA ILE A 154 -4.42 3.89 3.23
C ILE A 154 -4.14 4.18 1.76
N VAL A 155 -2.88 4.18 1.37
CA VAL A 155 -2.42 4.48 0.00
C VAL A 155 -1.89 3.25 -0.74
N ASP A 156 -1.64 2.16 -0.02
CA ASP A 156 -1.24 0.90 -0.62
C ASP A 156 -1.57 -0.28 0.29
N GLU A 157 -1.79 -1.45 -0.32
CA GLU A 157 -1.87 -2.74 0.35
C GLU A 157 -0.75 -3.67 -0.13
N ASN A 158 -0.12 -4.36 0.82
CA ASN A 158 0.99 -5.26 0.54
C ASN A 158 0.62 -6.68 1.02
N THR A 159 0.29 -7.57 0.09
CA THR A 159 0.04 -9.00 0.40
C THR A 159 1.33 -9.78 0.69
N PHE A 160 2.48 -9.16 0.43
CA PHE A 160 3.79 -9.58 0.91
C PHE A 160 4.44 -8.41 1.65
N PRO A 161 4.01 -8.12 2.89
CA PRO A 161 4.46 -6.94 3.62
C PRO A 161 5.95 -7.03 3.97
N GLY A 162 6.55 -5.88 4.30
CA GLY A 162 7.86 -5.87 4.94
C GLY A 162 7.80 -6.68 6.24
N LEU A 163 8.66 -7.70 6.34
CA LEU A 163 8.84 -8.51 7.54
C LEU A 163 10.28 -8.33 8.02
N TYR A 164 10.48 -7.50 9.04
CA TYR A 164 11.79 -7.20 9.62
C TYR A 164 11.89 -7.88 10.98
N PRO A 165 12.57 -9.04 11.11
CA PRO A 165 12.61 -9.81 12.35
C PRO A 165 13.06 -8.98 13.56
N ASP A 166 14.08 -8.13 13.38
CA ASP A 166 14.60 -7.29 14.46
C ASP A 166 13.55 -6.27 14.94
N LEU A 167 12.82 -5.62 14.03
CA LEU A 167 11.78 -4.65 14.39
C LEU A 167 10.54 -5.32 14.99
N ILE A 168 10.21 -6.53 14.53
CA ILE A 168 9.12 -7.33 15.10
C ILE A 168 9.44 -7.69 16.55
N ALA A 169 10.66 -8.17 16.81
CA ALA A 169 11.11 -8.49 18.15
C ALA A 169 11.19 -7.23 19.05
N GLU A 170 11.66 -6.10 18.52
CA GLU A 170 11.68 -4.81 19.23
C GLU A 170 10.26 -4.32 19.59
N ALA A 171 9.27 -4.58 18.73
CA ALA A 171 7.86 -4.31 19.01
C ALA A 171 7.23 -5.27 20.03
N GLY A 172 7.98 -6.29 20.49
CA GLY A 172 7.48 -7.36 21.34
C GLY A 172 6.63 -8.40 20.62
N GLY A 173 6.68 -8.43 19.28
CA GLY A 173 5.99 -9.42 18.45
C GLY A 173 6.85 -10.65 18.17
N ASP A 174 6.20 -11.74 17.78
CA ASP A 174 6.83 -12.96 17.29
C ASP A 174 6.11 -13.42 16.00
N LEU A 175 6.84 -13.37 14.88
CA LEU A 175 6.29 -13.77 13.58
C LEU A 175 6.00 -15.27 13.52
N ALA A 176 6.87 -16.10 14.11
CA ALA A 176 6.71 -17.54 14.11
C ALA A 176 5.48 -17.94 14.94
N GLU A 177 5.29 -17.31 16.09
CA GLU A 177 4.08 -17.49 16.92
C GLU A 177 2.82 -17.05 16.17
N ALA A 178 2.84 -15.85 15.59
CA ALA A 178 1.68 -15.30 14.87
C ALA A 178 1.25 -16.19 13.68
N VAL A 179 2.21 -16.65 12.88
CA VAL A 179 1.95 -17.55 11.74
C VAL A 179 1.54 -18.95 12.23
N SER A 180 2.17 -19.46 13.29
CA SER A 180 1.80 -20.77 13.84
C SER A 180 0.37 -20.77 14.38
N GLY A 181 -0.03 -19.69 15.06
CA GLY A 181 -1.40 -19.48 15.52
C GLY A 181 -2.42 -19.42 14.37
N LEU A 182 -2.06 -18.72 13.28
CA LEU A 182 -2.88 -18.70 12.06
C LEU A 182 -3.08 -20.11 11.47
N ILE A 183 -1.99 -20.88 11.34
CA ILE A 183 -2.05 -22.26 10.81
C ILE A 183 -2.90 -23.14 11.72
N ALA A 184 -2.73 -23.05 13.04
CA ALA A 184 -3.52 -23.81 14.00
C ALA A 184 -5.02 -23.52 13.86
N GLN A 185 -5.40 -22.23 13.77
CA GLN A 185 -6.78 -21.82 13.57
C GLN A 185 -7.37 -22.34 12.25
N ALA A 186 -6.58 -22.32 11.17
CA ALA A 186 -7.00 -22.87 9.88
C ALA A 186 -7.24 -24.39 9.97
N VAL A 187 -6.34 -25.13 10.64
CA VAL A 187 -6.50 -26.57 10.87
C VAL A 187 -7.76 -26.87 11.70
N ASP A 188 -8.01 -26.11 12.76
CA ASP A 188 -9.20 -26.28 13.60
C ASP A 188 -10.49 -25.98 12.83
N THR A 189 -10.49 -24.94 12.00
CA THR A 189 -11.62 -24.60 11.12
C THR A 189 -11.92 -25.74 10.15
N LEU A 190 -10.89 -26.36 9.56
CA LEU A 190 -11.04 -27.49 8.64
C LEU A 190 -11.51 -28.78 9.32
N ARG A 191 -11.18 -28.99 10.60
CA ARG A 191 -11.64 -30.16 11.37
C ARG A 191 -13.13 -30.09 11.71
N GLY A 192 -13.71 -28.89 11.76
CA GLY A 192 -15.08 -28.68 12.21
C GLY A 192 -15.26 -28.98 13.70
N PRO A 193 -16.45 -28.72 14.27
CA PRO A 193 -16.74 -29.09 15.66
C PRO A 193 -16.63 -30.61 15.84
N PRO A 194 -16.23 -31.11 17.02
CA PRO A 194 -16.31 -32.54 17.30
C PRO A 194 -17.74 -33.01 17.05
N GLY A 195 -17.89 -34.06 16.24
CA GLY A 195 -19.19 -34.68 15.99
C GLY A 195 -19.87 -35.09 17.31
N PRO A 196 -21.21 -35.18 17.35
CA PRO A 196 -21.90 -35.58 18.57
C PRO A 196 -21.35 -36.91 19.06
N ALA A 197 -21.05 -36.98 20.36
CA ALA A 197 -20.64 -38.23 21.00
C ALA A 197 -21.75 -39.28 20.76
N ALA A 198 -21.35 -40.43 20.22
CA ALA A 198 -22.23 -41.57 19.95
C ALA A 198 -22.69 -42.25 21.24
#